data_AF-A0A2P6W969-F1
#
_entry.id   AF-A0A2P6W969-F1
#
_cell.length_a   1.000
_cell.length_b   1.000
_cell.length_c   1.000
_cell.angle_alpha   90.00
_cell.angle_beta   90.00
_cell.angle_gamma   90.00
#
_symmetry.space_group_name_H-M   'P 1'
#
loop_
_entity.id
_entity.type
_entity.pdbx_description
1 polymer ?
#
loop_
_entity_poly.entity_id
_entity_poly.type
_entity_poly.pdbx_seq_one_letter_code
_entity_poly.pdbx_strand_id
1 'polypeptide(L)'
;MTVYRPDKDSFLLKNYVSEMDLQGKKALDMGTGSGVIALEMARKGAEAAAVDINPEAVEKVSCRSEGKGLEIQVIESDLFENLDERFDLIAFNPP
;
A
#
# COMPACT_ATOMS: atom_id res chain seq x y z
N MET A 1 17.80 -2.01 3.44
CA MET A 1 17.26 -3.39 3.35
C MET A 1 16.78 -3.58 1.91
N THR A 2 16.97 -4.75 1.29
CA THR A 2 16.38 -5.01 -0.04
C THR A 2 14.85 -5.11 0.08
N VAL A 3 14.13 -4.47 -0.84
CA VAL A 3 12.66 -4.51 -0.87
C VAL A 3 12.16 -5.95 -1.04
N TYR A 4 11.21 -6.36 -0.20
CA TYR A 4 10.58 -7.67 -0.26
C TYR A 4 9.88 -7.88 -1.61
N ARG A 5 10.13 -9.05 -2.21
CA ARG A 5 9.46 -9.45 -3.46
C ARG A 5 8.14 -10.13 -3.11
N PRO A 6 7.01 -9.71 -3.72
CA PRO A 6 5.73 -10.38 -3.53
C PRO A 6 5.81 -11.89 -3.72
N ASP A 7 5.32 -12.62 -2.73
CA ASP A 7 5.14 -14.08 -2.79
C ASP A 7 3.64 -14.43 -2.61
N LYS A 8 3.32 -15.71 -2.41
CA LYS A 8 1.97 -16.25 -2.34
C LYS A 8 1.08 -15.56 -1.29
N ASP A 9 1.66 -15.18 -0.16
CA ASP A 9 1.02 -14.46 0.92
C ASP A 9 0.54 -13.06 0.47
N SER A 10 1.40 -12.33 -0.23
CA SER A 10 1.12 -11.01 -0.78
C SER A 10 0.00 -11.09 -1.82
N PHE A 11 0.00 -12.14 -2.65
CA PHE A 11 -1.06 -12.37 -3.63
C PHE A 11 -2.38 -12.80 -2.98
N LEU A 12 -2.35 -13.58 -1.90
CA LEU A 12 -3.55 -13.94 -1.15
C LEU A 12 -4.23 -12.70 -0.59
N LEU A 13 -3.49 -11.84 0.10
CA LEU A 13 -4.03 -10.59 0.65
C LEU A 13 -4.49 -9.64 -0.44
N LYS A 14 -3.70 -9.45 -1.50
CA LYS A 14 -4.09 -8.66 -2.67
C LYS A 14 -5.42 -9.14 -3.27
N ASN A 15 -5.59 -10.45 -3.46
CA ASN A 15 -6.81 -11.01 -4.04
C ASN A 15 -8.01 -10.72 -3.13
N TYR A 16 -7.83 -10.85 -1.81
CA TYR A 16 -8.88 -10.50 -0.86
C TYR A 16 -9.27 -9.01 -0.94
N VAL A 17 -8.30 -8.06 -1.01
CA VAL A 17 -8.68 -6.64 -1.18
C VAL A 17 -9.29 -6.35 -2.55
N SER A 18 -8.93 -7.11 -3.58
CA SER A 18 -9.49 -6.94 -4.93
C SER A 18 -10.98 -7.29 -5.03
N GLU A 19 -11.46 -8.16 -4.13
CA GLU A 19 -12.87 -8.55 -4.01
C GLU A 19 -13.71 -7.55 -3.21
N MET A 20 -13.07 -6.65 -2.45
CA MET A 20 -13.77 -5.63 -1.65
C MET A 20 -14.30 -4.49 -2.51
N ASP A 21 -15.35 -3.81 -2.02
CA ASP A 21 -15.72 -2.48 -2.49
C ASP A 21 -14.93 -1.44 -1.68
N LEU A 22 -14.01 -0.74 -2.36
CA LEU A 22 -13.12 0.27 -1.78
C LEU A 22 -13.37 1.67 -2.35
N GLN A 23 -14.40 1.86 -3.18
CA GLN A 23 -14.67 3.14 -3.81
C GLN A 23 -14.91 4.22 -2.75
N GLY A 24 -14.05 5.25 -2.73
CA GLY A 24 -14.12 6.36 -1.79
C GLY A 24 -13.75 6.01 -0.34
N LYS A 25 -13.17 4.83 -0.07
CA LYS A 25 -12.67 4.45 1.25
C LYS A 25 -11.23 4.88 1.45
N LYS A 26 -10.86 5.25 2.68
CA LYS A 26 -9.46 5.43 3.08
C LYS A 26 -8.83 4.09 3.40
N ALA A 27 -7.81 3.71 2.62
CA ALA A 27 -7.18 2.40 2.75
C ALA A 27 -5.66 2.53 2.90
N LEU A 28 -5.11 1.91 3.95
CA LEU A 28 -3.68 1.91 4.24
C LEU A 28 -3.07 0.53 3.95
N ASP A 29 -1.97 0.52 3.20
CA ASP A 29 -1.05 -0.61 3.06
C ASP A 29 0.16 -0.40 3.97
N MET A 30 0.17 -1.06 5.13
CA MET A 30 1.23 -0.98 6.14
C MET A 30 2.38 -1.93 5.79
N GLY A 31 3.62 -1.43 5.77
CA GLY A 31 4.78 -2.21 5.32
C GLY A 31 4.67 -2.58 3.84
N THR A 32 4.42 -1.57 2.99
CA THR A 32 3.96 -1.75 1.61
C THR A 32 4.94 -2.52 0.70
N GLY A 33 6.24 -2.49 1.00
CA GLY A 33 7.30 -3.17 0.26
C GLY A 33 7.29 -2.84 -1.24
N SER A 34 6.62 -3.68 -2.03
CA SER A 34 6.52 -3.52 -3.50
C SER A 34 5.29 -2.72 -3.97
N GLY A 35 4.38 -2.39 -3.04
CA GLY A 35 3.13 -1.68 -3.33
C GLY A 35 2.05 -2.51 -4.02
N VAL A 36 2.17 -3.84 -4.08
CA VAL A 36 1.16 -4.65 -4.80
C VAL A 36 -0.24 -4.52 -4.21
N ILE A 37 -0.37 -4.29 -2.91
CA ILE A 37 -1.66 -4.10 -2.23
C ILE A 37 -2.11 -2.65 -2.38
N ALA A 38 -1.25 -1.66 -2.07
CA ALA A 38 -1.56 -0.24 -2.27
C ALA A 38 -2.05 0.09 -3.70
N LEU A 39 -1.38 -0.43 -4.71
CA LEU A 39 -1.77 -0.23 -6.13
C LEU A 39 -3.12 -0.87 -6.44
N GLU A 40 -3.45 -2.00 -5.82
CA GLU A 40 -4.74 -2.64 -5.98
C GLU A 40 -5.84 -1.83 -5.29
N MET A 41 -5.59 -1.32 -4.09
CA MET A 41 -6.51 -0.42 -3.37
C MET A 41 -6.83 0.83 -4.21
N ALA A 42 -5.81 1.51 -4.74
CA ALA A 42 -5.98 2.68 -5.60
C ALA A 42 -6.76 2.36 -6.88
N ARG A 43 -6.44 1.22 -7.53
CA ARG A 43 -7.17 0.74 -8.72
C ARG A 43 -8.64 0.47 -8.45
N LYS A 44 -9.00 0.11 -7.22
CA LYS A 44 -10.36 -0.13 -6.75
C LYS A 44 -11.10 1.14 -6.31
N GLY A 45 -10.48 2.31 -6.47
CA GLY A 45 -11.08 3.62 -6.18
C GLY A 45 -10.93 4.08 -4.73
N ALA A 46 -10.02 3.49 -3.97
CA ALA A 46 -9.69 3.94 -2.62
C ALA A 46 -8.86 5.23 -2.63
N GLU A 47 -9.02 6.03 -1.57
CA GLU A 47 -8.01 7.00 -1.13
C GLU A 47 -6.88 6.20 -0.47
N ALA A 48 -5.92 5.75 -1.28
CA ALA A 48 -4.90 4.81 -0.87
C ALA A 48 -3.67 5.51 -0.26
N ALA A 49 -3.22 5.00 0.89
CA ALA A 49 -1.95 5.33 1.52
C ALA A 49 -1.06 4.09 1.60
N ALA A 50 0.26 4.28 1.48
CA ALA A 50 1.25 3.23 1.52
C ALA A 50 2.42 3.65 2.40
N VAL A 51 2.78 2.81 3.37
CA VAL A 51 3.83 3.13 4.35
C VAL A 51 4.89 2.05 4.39
N ASP A 52 6.16 2.45 4.42
CA ASP A 52 7.27 1.56 4.70
C ASP A 52 8.39 2.31 5.44
N ILE A 53 9.16 1.60 6.25
CA ILE A 53 10.38 2.14 6.87
C ILE A 53 11.54 2.18 5.87
N ASN A 54 11.43 1.45 4.76
CA ASN A 54 12.46 1.37 3.75
C ASN A 54 12.26 2.45 2.66
N PRO A 55 13.16 3.44 2.54
CA PRO A 55 13.04 4.51 1.53
C PRO A 55 13.04 3.96 0.10
N GLU A 56 13.70 2.82 -0.17
CA GLU A 56 13.63 2.19 -1.50
C GLU A 56 12.23 1.66 -1.84
N ALA A 57 11.46 1.21 -0.84
CA ALA A 57 10.09 0.76 -1.05
C ALA A 57 9.22 1.96 -1.41
N VAL A 58 9.35 3.04 -0.65
CA VAL A 58 8.67 4.32 -0.89
C VAL A 58 8.92 4.82 -2.32
N GLU A 59 10.18 4.93 -2.74
CA GLU A 59 10.53 5.38 -4.10
C GLU A 59 9.94 4.47 -5.18
N LYS A 60 10.02 3.14 -4.99
CA LYS A 60 9.47 2.17 -5.96
C LYS A 60 7.96 2.27 -6.08
N VAL A 61 7.23 2.43 -4.97
CA VAL A 61 5.77 2.57 -5.00
C VAL A 61 5.38 3.88 -5.68
N SER A 62 6.02 5.00 -5.34
CA SER A 62 5.75 6.31 -5.97
C SER A 62 5.97 6.28 -7.49
N CYS A 63 7.11 5.78 -7.95
CA CYS A 63 7.39 5.67 -9.39
C CYS A 63 6.38 4.76 -10.11
N ARG A 64 5.99 3.65 -9.46
CA ARG A 64 5.06 2.68 -10.04
C ARG A 64 3.62 3.17 -10.05
N SER A 65 3.19 3.95 -9.05
CA SER A 65 1.86 4.57 -9.02
C SER A 65 1.75 5.69 -10.06
N GLU A 66 2.77 6.54 -10.16
CA GLU A 66 2.87 7.57 -11.21
C GLU A 66 2.80 6.95 -12.61
N GLY A 67 3.61 5.92 -12.88
CA GLY A 67 3.61 5.22 -14.17
C GLY A 67 2.29 4.51 -14.52
N LYS A 68 1.39 4.35 -13.54
CA LYS A 68 0.03 3.78 -13.71
C LYS A 68 -1.07 4.84 -13.67
N GLY A 69 -0.74 6.11 -13.44
CA GLY A 69 -1.72 7.17 -13.22
C GLY A 69 -2.59 6.93 -11.99
N LEU A 70 -2.06 6.28 -10.96
CA LEU A 70 -2.74 6.01 -9.70
C LEU A 70 -2.25 7.00 -8.65
N GLU A 71 -3.18 7.66 -7.96
CA GLU A 71 -2.88 8.51 -6.82
C GLU A 71 -2.75 7.64 -5.56
N ILE A 72 -1.56 7.65 -4.96
CA ILE A 72 -1.26 6.97 -3.70
C ILE A 72 -0.42 7.91 -2.86
N GLN A 73 -0.81 8.10 -1.60
CA GLN A 73 0.00 8.80 -0.62
C GLN A 73 1.08 7.84 -0.10
N VAL A 74 2.32 8.03 -0.52
CA VAL A 74 3.44 7.15 -0.12
C VAL A 74 4.29 7.87 0.94
N ILE A 75 4.49 7.24 2.09
CA ILE A 75 5.13 7.86 3.26
C ILE A 75 6.21 6.92 3.81
N GLU A 76 7.41 7.46 4.03
CA GLU A 76 8.42 6.79 4.85
C GLU A 76 8.05 6.93 6.33
N SER A 77 7.82 5.83 7.02
CA SER A 77 7.48 5.83 8.45
C SER A 77 7.84 4.50 9.10
N ASP A 78 8.22 4.55 10.38
CA ASP A 78 8.13 3.38 11.24
C ASP A 78 6.67 3.23 11.67
N LEU A 79 6.00 2.20 11.15
CA LEU A 79 4.58 1.92 11.40
C LEU A 79 3.70 3.17 11.30
N PHE A 80 3.16 3.67 12.42
CA PHE A 80 2.23 4.79 12.47
C PHE A 80 2.87 6.13 12.84
N GLU A 81 4.18 6.22 13.05
CA GLU A 81 4.83 7.43 13.57
C GLU A 81 4.54 8.70 12.77
N ASN A 82 4.48 8.61 11.44
CA ASN A 82 4.19 9.72 10.54
C ASN A 82 2.74 9.70 10.01
N LEU A 83 1.82 9.02 10.69
CA LEU A 83 0.40 8.95 10.33
C LEU A 83 -0.48 9.53 11.45
N ASP A 84 -1.28 10.55 11.11
CA ASP A 84 -2.29 11.13 12.01
C ASP A 84 -3.67 11.19 11.33
N GLU A 85 -4.14 10.03 10.86
CA GLU A 85 -5.45 9.92 10.23
C GLU A 85 -6.14 8.57 10.52
N ARG A 86 -7.43 8.48 10.15
CA ARG A 86 -8.23 7.26 10.28
C ARG A 86 -8.43 6.62 8.92
N PHE A 87 -8.38 5.29 8.92
CA PHE A 87 -8.59 4.46 7.74
C PHE A 87 -9.80 3.55 7.94
N ASP A 88 -10.54 3.32 6.87
CA ASP A 88 -11.61 2.32 6.81
C ASP A 88 -11.05 0.90 6.69
N LEU A 89 -9.85 0.77 6.11
CA LEU A 89 -9.13 -0.48 5.94
C LEU A 89 -7.64 -0.26 6.20
N ILE A 90 -7.05 -1.11 7.05
CA ILE A 90 -5.60 -1.25 7.16
C ILE A 90 -5.26 -2.69 6.77
N ALA A 91 -4.52 -2.84 5.67
CA ALA A 91 -3.91 -4.10 5.28
C ALA A 91 -2.46 -4.11 5.78
N PHE A 92 -2.04 -5.21 6.39
CA PHE A 92 -0.67 -5.37 6.86
C PHE A 92 -0.24 -6.82 6.64
N ASN A 93 0.78 -7.02 5.80
CA ASN A 93 1.49 -8.30 5.68
C ASN A 93 2.85 -8.17 6.38
N PRO A 94 2.92 -8.34 7.72
CA PRO A 94 4.16 -8.17 8.46
C PRO A 94 5.20 -9.28 8.12
N PRO A 95 6.49 -9.06 8.41
CA PRO A 95 7.54 -10.06 8.24
C PRO A 95 7.35 -11.32 9.10
#